data_AF-A0A661NL96-F1
#
_entry.id   AF-A0A661NL96-F1
#
_cell.length_a   1.000
_cell.length_b   1.000
_cell.length_c   1.000
_cell.angle_alpha   90.00
_cell.angle_beta   90.00
_cell.angle_gamma   90.00
#
_symmetry.space_group_name_H-M   'P 1'
#
loop_
_entity.id
_entity.type
_entity.pdbx_description
1 polymer ?
#
loop_
_entity_poly.entity_id
_entity_poly.type
_entity_poly.pdbx_seq_one_letter_code
_entity_poly.pdbx_strand_id
1 'polypeptide(L)'
;MTGALALGLVVVLGGCSAIVSPDEGLLGGAGPDGGFDTGVPGSDSSTPPRDSGVRGDSSVTPTDSGVVSDTGTPLPCDFDVRCAGDRLETCAGGAVSDIRCALGCDDTGAVPACAQMIPSNVEATLWRGDAPDVVIESALGFDTSDCAATSAPTTIVAQENALELCVLSTGDFEIRERGSLVVTGSRPLVIMAAGDVRIIGALNVSADGQEGGPGGFGGGTLSRDSGLWDGRGPFGGEAGEHTSAYDDGGGGGGGLCSHGGNGGAGGTAAGGVSGGRVDASWELVPLFGGSGGGRGRGYVSTIGRGTNAGFGGAGGGALQISTRGTISLSGVITAGGGGGLPGRNAFLMTDNWGSGGGGGAGGAVLLEAPVIRFDGGRVLAGGGGGGGSAGRDSDGAAGDNGGAGTAAGGAGDTVRGAPGGNGSGPTVLSGLVGGDNLSSNANGGGGGGAAGCLLFRTADATVDGVTMTNPSAVPGVRLLPVRR
;
A
#
# COMPACT_ATOMS: atom_id res chain seq x y z
N MET A 1 18.22 42.76 -42.12
CA MET A 1 17.34 41.81 -41.40
C MET A 1 18.09 40.50 -41.27
N THR A 2 18.76 40.32 -40.13
CA THR A 2 19.59 39.14 -39.83
C THR A 2 19.32 38.81 -38.37
N GLY A 3 18.46 37.81 -38.14
CA GLY A 3 18.14 37.31 -36.81
C GLY A 3 19.07 36.17 -36.45
N ALA A 4 19.78 36.33 -35.33
CA ALA A 4 20.61 35.29 -34.72
C ALA A 4 19.74 34.49 -33.74
N LEU A 5 19.68 33.17 -33.96
CA LEU A 5 19.07 32.19 -33.06
C LEU A 5 20.10 31.83 -31.98
N ALA A 6 19.83 32.16 -30.72
CA ALA A 6 20.64 31.73 -29.59
C ALA A 6 20.10 30.39 -29.05
N LEU A 7 20.88 29.33 -29.19
CA LEU A 7 20.61 28.00 -28.65
C LEU A 7 21.22 27.94 -27.23
N GLY A 8 20.38 27.94 -26.19
CA GLY A 8 20.81 27.80 -24.80
C GLY A 8 20.97 26.32 -24.42
N LEU A 9 22.21 25.91 -24.20
CA LEU A 9 22.57 24.61 -23.63
C LEU A 9 22.45 24.67 -22.10
N VAL A 10 21.51 23.91 -21.52
CA VAL A 10 21.40 23.72 -20.07
C VAL A 10 22.14 22.43 -19.71
N VAL A 11 23.26 22.56 -19.00
CA VAL A 11 24.01 21.45 -18.42
C VAL A 11 23.59 21.31 -16.97
N VAL A 12 22.86 20.24 -16.64
CA VAL A 12 22.55 19.86 -15.26
C VAL A 12 23.68 18.97 -14.75
N LEU A 13 24.51 19.51 -13.86
CA LEU A 13 25.52 18.74 -13.14
C LEU A 13 24.87 18.10 -11.91
N GLY A 14 24.49 16.82 -12.01
CA GLY A 14 24.13 15.99 -10.87
C GLY A 14 25.38 15.55 -10.11
N GLY A 15 25.50 15.97 -8.85
CA GLY A 15 26.57 15.55 -7.96
C GLY A 15 26.34 14.14 -7.44
N CYS A 16 27.37 13.29 -7.57
CA CYS A 16 27.42 11.95 -7.00
C CYS A 16 27.80 12.03 -5.50
N SER A 17 26.99 11.46 -4.62
CA SER A 17 27.41 11.11 -3.26
C SER A 17 28.06 9.73 -3.29
N ALA A 18 29.32 9.65 -2.87
CA ALA A 18 30.10 8.42 -2.85
C ALA A 18 29.84 7.62 -1.56
N ILE A 19 29.58 6.33 -1.74
CA ILE A 19 29.41 5.29 -0.72
C ILE A 19 30.77 4.91 -0.11
N VAL A 20 30.87 4.88 1.23
CA VAL A 20 31.94 4.20 1.97
C VAL A 20 31.34 3.26 3.01
N SER A 21 31.50 1.97 2.71
CA SER A 21 31.60 0.73 3.51
C SER A 21 30.57 0.32 4.59
N PRO A 22 30.23 -0.99 4.65
CA PRO A 22 29.28 -1.57 5.59
C PRO A 22 29.94 -1.97 6.92
N ASP A 23 29.13 -1.99 7.98
CA ASP A 23 29.49 -2.58 9.28
C ASP A 23 29.05 -4.05 9.30
N GLU A 24 30.01 -4.95 9.52
CA GLU A 24 29.79 -6.38 9.69
C GLU A 24 29.68 -6.70 11.18
N GLY A 25 28.46 -6.85 11.69
CA GLY A 25 28.31 -7.19 13.10
C GLY A 25 26.90 -7.36 13.61
N LEU A 26 26.10 -8.26 13.02
CA LEU A 26 24.86 -8.76 13.66
C LEU A 26 24.42 -10.11 13.07
N LEU A 27 25.21 -11.15 13.35
CA LEU A 27 24.78 -12.55 13.25
C LEU A 27 24.74 -13.16 14.65
N GLY A 28 23.53 -13.25 15.21
CA GLY A 28 23.24 -13.97 16.44
C GLY A 28 21.95 -14.77 16.27
N GLY A 29 22.06 -15.96 15.70
CA GLY A 29 20.96 -16.92 15.61
C GLY A 29 20.76 -17.67 16.92
N ALA A 30 19.50 -17.75 17.36
CA ALA A 30 19.04 -18.70 18.38
C ALA A 30 17.94 -19.58 17.74
N GLY A 31 17.97 -20.87 18.11
CA GLY A 31 17.36 -21.96 17.37
C GLY A 31 15.84 -22.12 17.48
N PRO A 32 15.29 -23.10 16.74
CA PRO A 32 13.87 -23.42 16.73
C PRO A 32 13.53 -24.40 17.87
N ASP A 33 12.28 -24.37 18.36
CA ASP A 33 11.51 -25.51 18.89
C ASP A 33 10.18 -24.99 19.48
N GLY A 34 9.04 -25.47 18.96
CA GLY A 34 7.72 -25.14 19.54
C GLY A 34 6.55 -25.63 18.70
N GLY A 35 6.05 -26.82 19.03
CA GLY A 35 5.07 -27.58 18.26
C GLY A 35 3.66 -26.99 18.17
N PHE A 36 3.01 -27.29 17.05
CA PHE A 36 1.59 -27.07 16.81
C PHE A 36 0.75 -28.13 17.55
N ASP A 37 -0.09 -27.68 18.48
CA ASP A 37 -1.16 -28.47 19.10
C ASP A 37 -2.43 -28.35 18.25
N THR A 38 -2.94 -29.49 17.80
CA THR A 38 -4.18 -29.62 17.02
C THR A 38 -5.36 -29.89 17.97
N GLY A 39 -5.99 -28.82 18.46
CA GLY A 39 -7.22 -28.89 19.26
C GLY A 39 -8.49 -28.67 18.43
N VAL A 40 -9.36 -29.68 18.41
CA VAL A 40 -10.69 -29.73 17.78
C VAL A 40 -11.67 -28.74 18.45
N PRO A 41 -12.59 -28.08 17.72
CA PRO A 41 -13.63 -27.27 18.35
C PRO A 41 -14.80 -28.12 18.83
N GLY A 42 -15.08 -28.05 20.13
CA GLY A 42 -16.32 -28.53 20.75
C GLY A 42 -17.47 -27.57 20.45
N SER A 43 -18.58 -28.16 19.99
CA SER A 43 -19.90 -27.54 19.87
C SER A 43 -20.52 -27.38 21.26
N ASP A 44 -21.05 -26.19 21.59
CA ASP A 44 -22.07 -26.08 22.62
C ASP A 44 -23.15 -25.05 22.26
N SER A 45 -24.37 -25.58 22.24
CA SER A 45 -25.64 -24.93 22.08
C SER A 45 -26.11 -24.31 23.40
N SER A 46 -26.55 -23.05 23.39
CA SER A 46 -27.62 -22.62 24.32
C SER A 46 -28.38 -21.40 23.80
N THR A 47 -29.65 -21.63 23.50
CA THR A 47 -30.71 -20.62 23.36
C THR A 47 -31.19 -20.13 24.73
N PRO A 48 -31.42 -18.83 24.95
CA PRO A 48 -32.25 -18.35 26.05
C PRO A 48 -33.73 -18.16 25.63
N PRO A 49 -34.65 -18.15 26.62
CA PRO A 49 -36.07 -18.38 26.40
C PRO A 49 -36.85 -17.13 25.96
N ARG A 50 -38.02 -17.42 25.37
CA ARG A 50 -39.12 -16.49 25.15
C ARG A 50 -39.54 -15.80 26.44
N ASP A 51 -39.62 -14.47 26.41
CA ASP A 51 -40.43 -13.70 27.34
C ASP A 51 -41.71 -13.22 26.64
N SER A 52 -42.82 -13.41 27.34
CA SER A 52 -44.19 -13.10 26.95
C SER A 52 -44.71 -12.04 27.92
N GLY A 53 -44.66 -10.77 27.50
CA GLY A 53 -45.06 -9.62 28.32
C GLY A 53 -46.00 -8.66 27.61
N VAL A 54 -47.30 -8.90 27.77
CA VAL A 54 -48.41 -7.97 28.03
C VAL A 54 -48.46 -6.61 27.28
N ARG A 55 -49.54 -6.45 26.51
CA ARG A 55 -50.08 -5.18 26.03
C ARG A 55 -50.64 -4.35 27.19
N GLY A 56 -50.23 -3.09 27.31
CA GLY A 56 -50.85 -2.07 28.16
C GLY A 56 -51.06 -0.79 27.36
N ASP A 57 -52.32 -0.52 27.04
CA ASP A 57 -52.82 0.76 26.52
C ASP A 57 -53.07 1.70 27.72
N SER A 58 -52.47 2.89 27.67
CA SER A 58 -52.90 4.03 28.50
C SER A 58 -52.50 5.33 27.82
N SER A 59 -53.36 5.75 26.91
CA SER A 59 -53.48 7.14 26.47
C SER A 59 -53.84 8.05 27.66
N VAL A 60 -52.86 8.83 28.13
CA VAL A 60 -53.09 10.00 28.98
C VAL A 60 -52.32 11.16 28.37
N THR A 61 -53.05 12.07 27.74
CA THR A 61 -52.55 13.41 27.37
C THR A 61 -52.42 14.24 28.64
N PRO A 62 -51.22 14.74 29.01
CA PRO A 62 -51.11 15.71 30.08
C PRO A 62 -51.57 17.07 29.56
N THR A 63 -52.55 17.60 30.26
CA THR A 63 -53.00 18.99 30.22
C THR A 63 -51.81 19.92 30.42
N ASP A 64 -51.57 20.78 29.42
CA ASP A 64 -50.65 21.91 29.47
C ASP A 64 -51.14 22.92 30.52
N SER A 65 -50.56 22.82 31.72
CA SER A 65 -50.75 23.78 32.80
C SER A 65 -49.52 24.66 32.92
N GLY A 66 -49.63 25.86 32.35
CA GLY A 66 -49.03 27.08 32.89
C GLY A 66 -47.54 27.25 32.61
N VAL A 67 -47.24 28.08 31.62
CA VAL A 67 -45.94 28.74 31.46
C VAL A 67 -45.72 29.65 32.67
N VAL A 68 -45.13 29.09 33.73
CA VAL A 68 -44.50 29.87 34.79
C VAL A 68 -43.19 30.36 34.18
N SER A 69 -43.11 31.67 33.94
CA SER A 69 -41.87 32.37 33.58
C SER A 69 -40.89 32.21 34.74
N ASP A 70 -40.12 31.12 34.73
CA ASP A 70 -39.10 30.84 35.71
C ASP A 70 -37.93 31.79 35.48
N THR A 71 -37.97 32.94 36.15
CA THR A 71 -36.84 33.87 36.28
C THR A 71 -35.84 33.37 37.33
N GLY A 72 -35.85 32.07 37.65
CA GLY A 72 -34.87 31.42 38.50
C GLY A 72 -33.48 31.60 37.92
N THR A 73 -32.63 32.32 38.65
CA THR A 73 -31.18 32.36 38.41
C THR A 73 -30.69 30.92 38.17
N PRO A 74 -29.99 30.65 37.04
CA PRO A 74 -29.47 29.32 36.73
C PRO A 74 -28.72 28.78 37.95
N LEU A 75 -29.14 27.61 38.43
CA LEU A 75 -28.40 26.93 39.49
C LEU A 75 -26.97 26.70 38.99
N PRO A 76 -25.94 27.07 39.78
CA PRO A 76 -24.56 26.85 39.38
C PRO A 76 -24.33 25.36 39.11
N CYS A 77 -23.65 25.04 38.02
CA CYS A 77 -23.24 23.67 37.72
C CYS A 77 -22.35 23.10 38.86
N ASP A 78 -22.56 21.82 39.19
CA ASP A 78 -21.89 21.09 40.30
C ASP A 78 -20.97 19.97 39.78
N PHE A 79 -20.29 20.21 38.67
CA PHE A 79 -19.28 19.30 38.13
C PHE A 79 -18.07 20.12 37.73
N ASP A 80 -16.86 19.56 37.69
CA ASP A 80 -15.71 20.29 37.14
C ASP A 80 -15.64 20.09 35.63
N VAL A 81 -15.56 18.83 35.19
CA VAL A 81 -15.51 18.42 33.78
C VAL A 81 -16.35 17.15 33.60
N ARG A 82 -17.13 17.07 32.51
CA ARG A 82 -17.87 15.85 32.14
C ARG A 82 -18.03 15.71 30.64
N CYS A 83 -18.30 14.49 30.19
CA CYS A 83 -18.76 14.24 28.83
C CYS A 83 -20.29 14.38 28.73
N ALA A 84 -20.74 15.10 27.70
CA ALA A 84 -22.14 15.21 27.29
C ALA A 84 -22.24 14.82 25.81
N GLY A 85 -22.26 13.52 25.54
CA GLY A 85 -22.19 12.99 24.17
C GLY A 85 -20.83 13.23 23.53
N ASP A 86 -20.80 13.93 22.40
CA ASP A 86 -19.57 14.33 21.70
C ASP A 86 -18.98 15.66 22.22
N ARG A 87 -19.47 16.18 23.35
CA ARG A 87 -19.01 17.44 23.95
C ARG A 87 -18.33 17.20 25.28
N LEU A 88 -17.25 17.91 25.52
CA LEU A 88 -16.61 18.05 26.83
C LEU A 88 -17.15 19.32 27.48
N GLU A 89 -17.92 19.18 28.55
CA GLU A 89 -18.45 20.29 29.33
C GLU A 89 -17.52 20.58 30.51
N THR A 90 -17.16 21.84 30.71
CA THR A 90 -16.39 22.33 31.87
C THR A 90 -17.18 23.41 32.58
N CYS A 91 -17.38 23.26 33.88
CA CYS A 91 -18.03 24.28 34.69
C CYS A 91 -16.98 25.08 35.45
N ALA A 92 -17.04 26.41 35.33
CA ALA A 92 -16.19 27.30 36.11
C ALA A 92 -17.05 28.47 36.63
N GLY A 93 -17.15 28.60 37.96
CA GLY A 93 -17.92 29.68 38.58
C GLY A 93 -19.43 29.62 38.28
N GLY A 94 -19.99 28.41 38.11
CA GLY A 94 -21.41 28.21 37.79
C GLY A 94 -21.78 28.40 36.33
N ALA A 95 -20.83 28.77 35.46
CA ALA A 95 -21.02 28.82 34.01
C ALA A 95 -20.51 27.52 33.35
N VAL A 96 -21.36 26.88 32.55
CA VAL A 96 -20.95 25.75 31.71
C VAL A 96 -20.37 26.29 30.40
N SER A 97 -19.13 25.92 30.14
CA SER A 97 -18.51 25.99 28.82
C SER A 97 -18.48 24.59 28.23
N ASP A 98 -18.52 24.48 26.92
CA ASP A 98 -18.39 23.20 26.26
C ASP A 98 -17.53 23.31 25.01
N ILE A 99 -16.88 22.19 24.67
CA ILE A 99 -16.11 22.02 23.45
C ILE A 99 -16.59 20.76 22.77
N ARG A 100 -16.87 20.84 21.46
CA ARG A 100 -17.17 19.67 20.66
C ARG A 100 -15.89 18.88 20.35
N CYS A 101 -15.87 17.63 20.75
CA CYS A 101 -14.76 16.71 20.51
C CYS A 101 -14.96 16.03 19.15
N ALA A 102 -14.04 16.25 18.21
CA ALA A 102 -14.11 15.69 16.86
C ALA A 102 -14.19 14.15 16.84
N LEU A 103 -13.59 13.50 17.85
CA LEU A 103 -13.59 12.05 18.01
C LEU A 103 -14.49 11.58 19.17
N GLY A 104 -15.43 12.42 19.61
CA GLY A 104 -16.20 12.17 20.82
C GLY A 104 -15.44 12.43 22.10
N CYS A 105 -16.16 12.43 23.21
CA CYS A 105 -15.63 12.64 24.54
C CYS A 105 -15.33 11.28 25.20
N ASP A 106 -14.18 11.16 25.84
CA ASP A 106 -13.73 9.98 26.59
C ASP A 106 -13.87 10.23 28.09
N ASP A 107 -14.73 9.45 28.74
CA ASP A 107 -15.00 9.48 30.18
C ASP A 107 -14.38 8.29 30.92
N THR A 108 -13.57 7.46 30.24
CA THR A 108 -12.94 6.27 30.86
C THR A 108 -11.72 6.62 31.72
N GLY A 109 -11.11 7.78 31.49
CA GLY A 109 -9.99 8.29 32.26
C GLY A 109 -10.37 8.90 33.62
N ALA A 110 -9.36 9.27 34.42
CA ALA A 110 -9.56 9.93 35.71
C ALA A 110 -10.19 11.34 35.59
N VAL A 111 -10.00 11.99 34.44
CA VAL A 111 -10.61 13.28 34.08
C VAL A 111 -11.17 13.12 32.68
N PRO A 112 -12.48 13.38 32.46
CA PRO A 112 -13.05 13.33 31.12
C PRO A 112 -12.32 14.29 30.18
N ALA A 113 -12.08 13.86 28.95
CA ALA A 113 -11.34 14.64 27.95
C ALA A 113 -11.89 14.37 26.55
N CYS A 114 -11.54 15.22 25.58
CA CYS A 114 -11.79 14.85 24.19
C CYS A 114 -10.90 13.67 23.80
N ALA A 115 -11.50 12.63 23.19
CA ALA A 115 -10.77 11.48 22.69
C ALA A 115 -9.69 11.92 21.69
N GLN A 116 -8.54 11.26 21.75
CA GLN A 116 -7.40 11.57 20.88
C GLN A 116 -7.23 10.49 19.83
N MET A 117 -6.76 10.86 18.64
CA MET A 117 -6.49 9.86 17.61
C MET A 117 -5.19 9.13 17.93
N ILE A 118 -5.25 7.79 17.97
CA ILE A 118 -4.08 6.93 18.02
C ILE A 118 -3.83 6.41 16.59
N PRO A 119 -2.75 6.84 15.91
CA PRO A 119 -2.40 6.33 14.59
C PRO A 119 -2.20 4.81 14.61
N SER A 120 -2.54 4.11 13.52
CA SER A 120 -2.53 2.64 13.54
C SER A 120 -1.14 2.02 13.72
N ASN A 121 -0.09 2.64 13.17
CA ASN A 121 1.27 2.10 13.13
C ASN A 121 2.33 2.87 13.94
N VAL A 122 1.94 3.96 14.61
CA VAL A 122 2.86 4.77 15.42
C VAL A 122 2.17 5.26 16.69
N GLU A 123 2.97 5.50 17.72
CA GLU A 123 2.49 6.02 19.00
C GLU A 123 1.92 7.44 18.86
N ALA A 124 0.87 7.75 19.62
CA ALA A 124 0.25 9.08 19.63
C ALA A 124 1.20 10.18 20.16
N THR A 125 2.28 9.81 20.85
CA THR A 125 3.30 10.75 21.32
C THR A 125 4.09 11.42 20.20
N LEU A 126 4.01 10.91 18.96
CA LEU A 126 4.64 11.51 17.78
C LEU A 126 3.85 12.68 17.18
N TRP A 127 2.66 13.01 17.73
CA TRP A 127 1.98 14.25 17.38
C TRP A 127 2.80 15.46 17.83
N ARG A 128 3.24 16.29 16.88
CA ARG A 128 3.99 17.50 17.15
C ARG A 128 3.18 18.74 16.81
N GLY A 129 2.70 19.44 17.85
CA GLY A 129 1.98 20.71 17.68
C GLY A 129 2.87 21.88 17.23
N ASP A 130 4.19 21.71 17.29
CA ASP A 130 5.20 22.68 16.85
C ASP A 130 5.81 22.35 15.49
N ALA A 131 5.34 21.28 14.82
CA ALA A 131 5.85 20.93 13.51
C ALA A 131 5.48 21.99 12.47
N PRO A 132 6.40 22.34 11.55
CA PRO A 132 6.12 23.33 10.51
C PRO A 132 5.10 22.79 9.50
N ASP A 133 4.41 23.69 8.83
CA ASP A 133 3.58 23.32 7.68
C ASP A 133 4.46 22.93 6.49
N VAL A 134 4.05 21.90 5.75
CA VAL A 134 4.74 21.45 4.54
C VAL A 134 3.85 21.73 3.34
N VAL A 135 4.35 22.53 2.40
CA VAL A 135 3.67 22.87 1.15
C VAL A 135 4.54 22.46 -0.04
N ILE A 136 3.99 21.62 -0.91
CA ILE A 136 4.65 21.12 -2.12
C ILE A 136 4.03 21.81 -3.33
N GLU A 137 4.77 22.73 -3.93
CA GLU A 137 4.31 23.55 -5.07
C GLU A 137 4.82 23.04 -6.43
N SER A 138 5.86 22.21 -6.43
CA SER A 138 6.50 21.64 -7.61
C SER A 138 6.88 20.18 -7.38
N ALA A 139 7.59 19.57 -8.34
CA ALA A 139 8.15 18.23 -8.15
C ALA A 139 9.17 18.21 -7.00
N LEU A 140 9.01 17.25 -6.09
CA LEU A 140 9.89 16.99 -4.96
C LEU A 140 10.10 15.47 -4.84
N GLY A 141 11.36 15.05 -4.67
CA GLY A 141 11.71 13.67 -4.33
C GLY A 141 11.95 13.53 -2.83
N PHE A 142 11.52 12.42 -2.25
CA PHE A 142 11.79 12.08 -0.84
C PHE A 142 12.21 10.61 -0.70
N ASP A 143 13.42 10.35 -0.21
CA ASP A 143 13.95 8.99 -0.01
C ASP A 143 13.80 8.58 1.47
N THR A 144 13.00 7.55 1.71
CA THR A 144 12.74 7.02 3.06
C THR A 144 13.87 6.12 3.59
N SER A 145 14.88 5.81 2.77
CA SER A 145 16.06 5.03 3.17
C SER A 145 16.97 5.79 4.13
N ASP A 146 17.03 7.10 4.00
CA ASP A 146 17.76 7.96 4.95
C ASP A 146 16.81 8.57 6.00
N CYS A 147 15.50 8.58 5.69
CA CYS A 147 14.46 9.21 6.49
C CYS A 147 14.85 10.60 6.99
N ALA A 148 15.33 11.44 6.08
CA ALA A 148 15.79 12.79 6.39
C ALA A 148 15.09 13.80 5.48
N ALA A 149 14.36 14.74 6.08
CA ALA A 149 13.74 15.87 5.38
C ALA A 149 14.26 17.20 5.94
N THR A 150 14.41 18.20 5.08
CA THR A 150 14.74 19.57 5.49
C THR A 150 13.50 20.41 5.80
N SER A 151 12.34 20.01 5.27
CA SER A 151 11.08 20.75 5.39
C SER A 151 10.31 20.47 6.68
N ALA A 152 10.57 19.32 7.34
CA ALA A 152 9.86 18.91 8.54
C ALA A 152 10.68 17.89 9.35
N PRO A 153 10.46 17.77 10.66
CA PRO A 153 11.07 16.72 11.48
C PRO A 153 10.73 15.32 10.97
N THR A 154 11.74 14.48 10.86
CA THR A 154 11.59 13.05 10.54
C THR A 154 12.11 12.18 11.67
N THR A 155 11.53 11.00 11.85
CA THR A 155 12.03 9.98 12.77
C THR A 155 11.83 8.58 12.20
N ILE A 156 12.78 7.70 12.47
CA ILE A 156 12.63 6.27 12.19
C ILE A 156 11.90 5.62 13.37
N VAL A 157 10.88 4.81 13.07
CA VAL A 157 10.10 4.10 14.09
C VAL A 157 10.09 2.62 13.76
N ALA A 158 10.51 1.78 14.71
CA ALA A 158 10.43 0.33 14.56
C ALA A 158 8.96 -0.15 14.65
N GLN A 159 8.61 -1.13 13.82
CA GLN A 159 7.37 -1.88 13.89
C GLN A 159 7.62 -3.31 14.38
N GLU A 160 6.55 -4.07 14.54
CA GLU A 160 6.64 -5.53 14.65
C GLU A 160 7.38 -6.14 13.43
N ASN A 161 8.01 -7.29 13.63
CA ASN A 161 8.77 -8.03 12.61
C ASN A 161 10.00 -7.29 12.03
N ALA A 162 10.60 -6.38 12.80
CA ALA A 162 11.83 -5.66 12.44
C ALA A 162 11.71 -4.77 11.19
N LEU A 163 10.49 -4.41 10.79
CA LEU A 163 10.26 -3.37 9.81
C LEU A 163 10.45 -2.00 10.46
N GLU A 164 10.89 -1.02 9.66
CA GLU A 164 11.07 0.36 10.10
C GLU A 164 10.22 1.30 9.25
N LEU A 165 9.64 2.31 9.87
CA LEU A 165 8.89 3.39 9.24
C LEU A 165 9.75 4.63 9.14
N CYS A 166 9.54 5.41 8.07
CA CYS A 166 9.93 6.80 8.06
C CYS A 166 8.71 7.68 8.40
N VAL A 167 8.75 8.35 9.55
CA VAL A 167 7.68 9.22 10.02
C VAL A 167 8.06 10.68 9.75
N LEU A 168 7.23 11.38 8.98
CA LEU A 168 7.32 12.82 8.69
C LEU A 168 6.24 13.55 9.50
N SER A 169 6.65 14.39 10.46
CA SER A 169 5.73 15.18 11.29
C SER A 169 5.57 16.61 10.75
N THR A 170 4.34 17.07 10.59
CA THR A 170 3.99 18.37 9.99
C THR A 170 2.85 19.04 10.75
N GLY A 171 2.73 20.36 10.62
CA GLY A 171 1.54 21.10 11.04
C GLY A 171 0.38 20.76 10.11
N ASP A 172 0.20 21.56 9.07
CA ASP A 172 -0.58 21.22 7.89
C ASP A 172 0.29 20.54 6.81
N PHE A 173 -0.31 19.73 5.95
CA PHE A 173 0.36 19.14 4.78
C PHE A 173 -0.41 19.44 3.51
N GLU A 174 0.20 20.14 2.55
CA GLU A 174 -0.42 20.50 1.28
C GLU A 174 0.43 20.08 0.08
N ILE A 175 -0.17 19.35 -0.87
CA ILE A 175 0.35 19.20 -2.23
C ILE A 175 -0.55 20.01 -3.15
N ARG A 176 -0.05 21.12 -3.67
CA ARG A 176 -0.82 22.00 -4.57
C ARG A 176 -0.99 21.36 -5.95
N GLU A 177 -1.85 21.93 -6.77
CA GLU A 177 -2.22 21.39 -8.10
C GLU A 177 -1.02 21.04 -9.01
N ARG A 178 0.06 21.82 -8.95
CA ARG A 178 1.31 21.56 -9.70
C ARG A 178 2.39 20.82 -8.89
N GLY A 179 2.12 20.59 -7.61
CA GLY A 179 2.97 19.84 -6.71
C GLY A 179 2.96 18.36 -7.05
N SER A 180 4.13 17.73 -6.98
CA SER A 180 4.24 16.28 -7.12
C SER A 180 5.29 15.77 -6.14
N LEU A 181 4.87 14.99 -5.16
CA LEU A 181 5.77 14.31 -4.25
C LEU A 181 6.01 12.88 -4.75
N VAL A 182 7.24 12.57 -5.14
CA VAL A 182 7.66 11.20 -5.46
C VAL A 182 8.47 10.67 -4.29
N VAL A 183 8.04 9.55 -3.74
CA VAL A 183 8.66 8.92 -2.58
C VAL A 183 9.30 7.61 -3.02
N THR A 184 10.56 7.43 -2.68
CA THR A 184 11.34 6.22 -2.93
C THR A 184 11.93 5.72 -1.62
N GLY A 185 12.60 4.58 -1.65
CA GLY A 185 13.38 4.07 -0.53
C GLY A 185 12.84 2.78 0.09
N SER A 186 13.48 2.31 1.16
CA SER A 186 13.20 1.00 1.74
C SER A 186 12.15 0.98 2.84
N ARG A 187 11.79 2.14 3.41
CA ARG A 187 10.83 2.24 4.53
C ARG A 187 9.48 2.74 4.07
N PRO A 188 8.35 2.19 4.58
CA PRO A 188 7.05 2.82 4.41
C PRO A 188 7.06 4.26 4.93
N LEU A 189 6.29 5.12 4.28
CA LEU A 189 6.13 6.52 4.70
C LEU A 189 4.91 6.68 5.59
N VAL A 190 5.08 7.32 6.74
CA VAL A 190 3.99 7.80 7.60
C VAL A 190 4.03 9.32 7.66
N ILE A 191 2.95 9.99 7.25
CA ILE A 191 2.78 11.43 7.41
C ILE A 191 1.88 11.68 8.62
N MET A 192 2.40 12.42 9.59
CA MET A 192 1.71 12.78 10.83
C MET A 192 1.44 14.29 10.83
N ALA A 193 0.23 14.71 10.45
CA ALA A 193 -0.18 16.12 10.41
C ALA A 193 -0.99 16.53 11.65
N ALA A 194 -0.50 17.51 12.41
CA ALA A 194 -1.23 18.04 13.56
C ALA A 194 -2.50 18.82 13.16
N GLY A 195 -2.49 19.44 11.99
CA GLY A 195 -3.60 20.13 11.35
C GLY A 195 -4.09 19.40 10.10
N ASP A 196 -4.56 20.11 9.08
CA ASP A 196 -5.22 19.53 7.90
C ASP A 196 -4.24 18.95 6.87
N VAL A 197 -4.75 18.00 6.06
CA VAL A 197 -4.04 17.43 4.91
C VAL A 197 -4.83 17.72 3.64
N ARG A 198 -4.17 18.32 2.65
CA ARG A 198 -4.75 18.66 1.35
C ARG A 198 -3.90 18.14 0.21
N ILE A 199 -4.43 17.21 -0.57
CA ILE A 199 -3.74 16.65 -1.74
C ILE A 199 -4.53 17.05 -2.98
N ILE A 200 -4.05 18.10 -3.65
CA ILE A 200 -4.60 18.64 -4.90
C ILE A 200 -3.75 18.16 -6.09
N GLY A 201 -2.43 18.06 -5.90
CA GLY A 201 -1.50 17.51 -6.87
C GLY A 201 -1.30 16.00 -6.78
N ALA A 202 -0.07 15.52 -7.00
CA ALA A 202 0.26 14.10 -7.02
C ALA A 202 1.14 13.67 -5.84
N LEU A 203 0.82 12.51 -5.27
CA LEU A 203 1.64 11.79 -4.30
C LEU A 203 1.92 10.39 -4.84
N ASN A 204 3.17 10.09 -5.18
CA ASN A 204 3.55 8.83 -5.80
C ASN A 204 4.49 8.04 -4.90
N VAL A 205 4.02 6.86 -4.46
CA VAL A 205 4.76 5.84 -3.70
C VAL A 205 4.83 4.53 -4.50
N SER A 206 4.65 4.57 -5.82
CA SER A 206 4.67 3.38 -6.69
C SER A 206 6.07 2.81 -6.86
N ALA A 207 6.14 1.54 -7.22
CA ALA A 207 7.35 0.94 -7.77
C ALA A 207 7.61 1.43 -9.20
N ASP A 208 8.86 1.30 -9.65
CA ASP A 208 9.26 1.49 -11.04
C ASP A 208 10.03 0.27 -11.54
N GLY A 209 9.37 -0.58 -12.32
CA GLY A 209 9.93 -1.84 -12.79
C GLY A 209 10.38 -2.72 -11.63
N GLN A 210 11.69 -2.81 -11.41
CA GLN A 210 12.29 -3.63 -10.34
C GLN A 210 12.61 -2.86 -9.05
N GLU A 211 12.47 -1.54 -9.07
CA GLU A 211 12.68 -0.71 -7.90
C GLU A 211 11.36 -0.63 -7.11
N GLY A 212 11.38 -1.14 -5.88
CA GLY A 212 10.20 -1.11 -5.01
C GLY A 212 9.87 0.32 -4.60
N GLY A 213 8.58 0.58 -4.38
CA GLY A 213 8.19 1.81 -3.68
C GLY A 213 8.61 1.78 -2.21
N PRO A 214 8.42 2.87 -1.44
CA PRO A 214 8.76 2.95 -0.02
C PRO A 214 8.16 1.78 0.78
N GLY A 215 8.99 0.87 1.28
CA GLY A 215 8.52 -0.33 2.01
C GLY A 215 7.92 -1.44 1.13
N GLY A 216 7.97 -1.30 -0.19
CA GLY A 216 7.65 -2.33 -1.17
C GLY A 216 8.82 -3.28 -1.39
N PHE A 217 8.53 -4.52 -1.79
CA PHE A 217 9.54 -5.55 -1.92
C PHE A 217 10.02 -5.73 -3.37
N GLY A 218 11.33 -5.97 -3.55
CA GLY A 218 11.91 -6.21 -4.87
C GLY A 218 11.42 -7.50 -5.54
N GLY A 219 11.37 -7.51 -6.87
CA GLY A 219 11.09 -8.72 -7.65
C GLY A 219 12.26 -9.73 -7.66
N GLY A 220 12.03 -10.91 -8.22
CA GLY A 220 13.03 -11.96 -8.36
C GLY A 220 14.15 -11.59 -9.34
N THR A 221 15.41 -11.84 -8.98
CA THR A 221 16.60 -11.40 -9.72
C THR A 221 17.64 -12.52 -9.92
N LEU A 222 18.82 -12.15 -10.43
CA LEU A 222 20.04 -12.98 -10.44
C LEU A 222 20.95 -12.60 -9.27
N SER A 223 20.56 -12.88 -8.04
CA SER A 223 21.58 -12.89 -6.98
C SER A 223 22.31 -14.23 -7.01
N ARG A 224 23.58 -14.21 -7.48
CA ARG A 224 24.46 -15.38 -7.53
C ARG A 224 24.65 -16.03 -6.16
N ASP A 225 24.56 -15.24 -5.10
CA ASP A 225 24.93 -15.66 -3.75
C ASP A 225 23.73 -16.03 -2.88
N SER A 226 22.52 -15.57 -3.23
CA SER A 226 21.32 -15.80 -2.41
C SER A 226 20.20 -16.57 -3.08
N GLY A 227 20.35 -16.96 -4.36
CA GLY A 227 19.34 -17.77 -5.05
C GLY A 227 17.95 -17.12 -5.05
N LEU A 228 17.88 -15.78 -5.12
CA LEU A 228 16.63 -15.03 -5.05
C LEU A 228 15.92 -15.02 -6.41
N TRP A 229 15.44 -16.19 -6.80
CA TRP A 229 14.63 -16.39 -8.00
C TRP A 229 13.19 -15.93 -7.78
N ASP A 230 12.70 -16.07 -6.55
CA ASP A 230 11.35 -15.67 -6.18
C ASP A 230 11.28 -14.16 -5.90
N GLY A 231 10.09 -13.61 -6.04
CA GLY A 231 9.80 -12.26 -5.58
C GLY A 231 9.98 -12.16 -4.07
N ARG A 232 10.44 -11.01 -3.60
CA ARG A 232 10.56 -10.77 -2.15
C ARG A 232 9.21 -10.32 -1.56
N GLY A 233 9.15 -10.35 -0.24
CA GLY A 233 7.98 -9.96 0.54
C GLY A 233 7.18 -11.16 1.01
N PRO A 234 6.19 -10.95 1.88
CA PRO A 234 5.40 -12.02 2.50
C PRO A 234 4.57 -12.82 1.49
N PHE A 235 4.31 -12.26 0.30
CA PHE A 235 3.52 -12.87 -0.76
C PHE A 235 4.23 -12.73 -2.12
N GLY A 236 5.55 -12.92 -2.14
CA GLY A 236 6.31 -12.92 -3.38
C GLY A 236 5.83 -14.00 -4.35
N GLY A 237 5.82 -13.71 -5.66
CA GLY A 237 5.57 -14.73 -6.68
C GLY A 237 6.76 -15.67 -6.81
N GLU A 238 6.51 -16.96 -7.04
CA GLU A 238 7.58 -17.94 -7.24
C GLU A 238 8.20 -17.80 -8.63
N ALA A 239 9.47 -18.18 -8.77
CA ALA A 239 10.11 -18.32 -10.06
C ALA A 239 9.49 -19.45 -10.89
N GLY A 240 9.55 -19.33 -12.22
CA GLY A 240 9.21 -20.45 -13.11
C GLY A 240 10.14 -21.64 -12.95
N GLU A 241 9.84 -22.77 -13.58
CA GLU A 241 10.74 -23.93 -13.67
C GLU A 241 11.59 -23.91 -14.95
N HIS A 242 12.70 -24.63 -14.94
CA HIS A 242 13.49 -24.92 -16.14
C HIS A 242 13.54 -26.43 -16.31
N THR A 243 13.07 -26.93 -17.43
CA THR A 243 13.16 -28.34 -17.78
C THR A 243 13.86 -28.49 -19.13
N SER A 244 14.47 -29.65 -19.37
CA SER A 244 15.23 -29.91 -20.60
C SER A 244 16.30 -28.85 -20.89
N ALA A 245 16.64 -28.61 -22.16
CA ALA A 245 17.63 -27.60 -22.53
C ALA A 245 17.01 -26.19 -22.76
N TYR A 246 15.70 -26.12 -22.99
CA TYR A 246 15.06 -24.94 -23.59
C TYR A 246 13.61 -24.69 -23.15
N ASP A 247 13.06 -25.50 -22.24
CA ASP A 247 11.70 -25.33 -21.73
C ASP A 247 11.78 -24.47 -20.46
N ASP A 248 11.25 -23.25 -20.50
CA ASP A 248 11.38 -22.26 -19.42
C ASP A 248 10.01 -21.68 -19.03
N GLY A 249 9.57 -21.91 -17.79
CA GLY A 249 8.34 -21.34 -17.24
C GLY A 249 8.49 -19.86 -16.88
N GLY A 250 7.43 -19.07 -17.06
CA GLY A 250 7.38 -17.66 -16.64
C GLY A 250 7.30 -17.50 -15.12
N GLY A 251 7.70 -16.35 -14.59
CA GLY A 251 7.59 -16.06 -13.15
C GLY A 251 6.16 -15.74 -12.71
N GLY A 252 5.78 -16.12 -11.49
CA GLY A 252 4.48 -15.79 -10.89
C GLY A 252 4.41 -14.31 -10.48
N GLY A 253 3.23 -13.70 -10.54
CA GLY A 253 3.01 -12.32 -10.09
C GLY A 253 2.98 -12.19 -8.57
N GLY A 254 3.42 -11.05 -8.05
CA GLY A 254 3.42 -10.75 -6.61
C GLY A 254 2.01 -10.52 -6.05
N GLY A 255 1.84 -10.81 -4.77
CA GLY A 255 0.59 -10.68 -4.02
C GLY A 255 0.56 -9.56 -2.98
N LEU A 256 -0.65 -9.09 -2.62
CA LEU A 256 -0.90 -8.30 -1.40
C LEU A 256 -2.37 -8.42 -0.95
N CYS A 257 -3.29 -7.62 -1.49
CA CYS A 257 -4.72 -7.65 -1.11
C CYS A 257 -5.52 -8.71 -1.89
N SER A 258 -4.94 -9.19 -2.98
CA SER A 258 -5.43 -10.26 -3.83
C SER A 258 -4.25 -11.12 -4.27
N HIS A 259 -4.55 -12.19 -5.01
CA HIS A 259 -3.53 -13.06 -5.57
C HIS A 259 -2.91 -12.43 -6.83
N GLY A 260 -1.62 -12.69 -7.03
CA GLY A 260 -1.02 -12.48 -8.35
C GLY A 260 -1.57 -13.47 -9.38
N GLY A 261 -1.14 -13.35 -10.63
CA GLY A 261 -1.34 -14.37 -11.65
C GLY A 261 -0.20 -15.39 -11.63
N ASN A 262 -0.49 -16.66 -11.92
CA ASN A 262 0.56 -17.64 -12.15
C ASN A 262 1.37 -17.26 -13.41
N GLY A 263 2.64 -17.64 -13.45
CA GLY A 263 3.40 -17.66 -14.70
C GLY A 263 2.82 -18.70 -15.66
N GLY A 264 2.99 -18.47 -16.96
CA GLY A 264 2.67 -19.44 -17.99
C GLY A 264 3.74 -20.54 -18.07
N ALA A 265 3.36 -21.71 -18.57
CA ALA A 265 4.24 -22.83 -18.85
C ALA A 265 4.98 -22.65 -20.18
N GLY A 266 6.23 -23.13 -20.21
CA GLY A 266 7.06 -23.22 -21.41
C GLY A 266 7.39 -24.68 -21.71
N GLY A 267 6.78 -25.26 -22.74
CA GLY A 267 6.87 -26.69 -23.02
C GLY A 267 6.37 -27.53 -21.85
N THR A 268 7.28 -28.26 -21.20
CA THR A 268 7.00 -29.05 -19.99
C THR A 268 7.36 -28.36 -18.67
N ALA A 269 8.01 -27.21 -18.72
CA ALA A 269 8.37 -26.45 -17.53
C ALA A 269 7.16 -25.67 -17.01
N ALA A 270 6.81 -25.89 -15.74
CA ALA A 270 5.72 -25.16 -15.10
C ALA A 270 6.08 -23.67 -14.92
N GLY A 271 5.08 -22.80 -15.05
CA GLY A 271 5.21 -21.42 -14.60
C GLY A 271 5.23 -21.30 -13.08
N GLY A 272 5.77 -20.20 -12.59
CA GLY A 272 5.86 -19.92 -11.16
C GLY A 272 4.49 -19.67 -10.55
N VAL A 273 4.29 -20.17 -9.32
CA VAL A 273 3.05 -19.96 -8.56
C VAL A 273 2.91 -18.47 -8.19
N SER A 274 1.69 -17.95 -8.29
CA SER A 274 1.37 -16.59 -7.87
C SER A 274 1.56 -16.37 -6.37
N GLY A 275 1.93 -15.14 -5.99
CA GLY A 275 1.88 -14.69 -4.61
C GLY A 275 0.49 -14.79 -3.98
N GLY A 276 0.47 -15.07 -2.67
CA GLY A 276 -0.75 -15.12 -1.85
C GLY A 276 -1.40 -13.76 -1.61
N ARG A 277 -2.30 -13.70 -0.63
CA ARG A 277 -2.89 -12.44 -0.15
C ARG A 277 -2.89 -12.39 1.37
N VAL A 278 -2.92 -11.19 1.91
CA VAL A 278 -3.21 -10.91 3.32
C VAL A 278 -4.61 -11.36 3.71
N ASP A 279 -4.82 -11.54 5.02
CA ASP A 279 -6.14 -11.82 5.55
C ASP A 279 -7.12 -10.66 5.28
N ALA A 280 -8.39 -10.97 5.06
CA ALA A 280 -9.41 -9.95 4.81
C ALA A 280 -9.59 -8.97 5.99
N SER A 281 -9.24 -9.40 7.20
CA SER A 281 -9.22 -8.59 8.41
C SER A 281 -7.94 -7.79 8.60
N TRP A 282 -6.94 -7.91 7.72
CA TRP A 282 -5.70 -7.14 7.85
C TRP A 282 -5.97 -5.63 7.85
N GLU A 283 -5.47 -4.97 8.89
CA GLU A 283 -5.73 -3.55 9.15
C GLU A 283 -4.54 -2.65 8.80
N LEU A 284 -3.63 -3.15 7.93
CA LEU A 284 -2.36 -2.51 7.58
C LEU A 284 -1.45 -2.26 8.79
N VAL A 285 -1.44 -3.23 9.72
CA VAL A 285 -0.54 -3.31 10.87
C VAL A 285 0.06 -4.73 10.91
N PRO A 286 1.39 -4.89 10.80
CA PRO A 286 2.37 -3.85 10.46
C PRO A 286 2.12 -3.27 9.05
N LEU A 287 2.70 -2.11 8.77
CA LEU A 287 2.54 -1.42 7.49
C LEU A 287 3.67 -1.84 6.54
N PHE A 288 3.35 -2.46 5.42
CA PHE A 288 4.32 -2.83 4.40
C PHE A 288 3.69 -2.77 2.99
N GLY A 289 4.53 -2.63 1.97
CA GLY A 289 4.12 -2.46 0.58
C GLY A 289 3.77 -3.78 -0.12
N GLY A 290 3.61 -3.71 -1.44
CA GLY A 290 3.36 -4.89 -2.27
C GLY A 290 4.55 -5.85 -2.29
N SER A 291 4.28 -7.13 -2.51
CA SER A 291 5.32 -8.12 -2.77
C SER A 291 5.80 -8.07 -4.23
N GLY A 292 7.04 -8.48 -4.47
CA GLY A 292 7.60 -8.58 -5.81
C GLY A 292 7.09 -9.79 -6.59
N GLY A 293 7.13 -9.71 -7.92
CA GLY A 293 6.91 -10.85 -8.81
C GLY A 293 8.12 -11.78 -8.87
N GLY A 294 7.89 -13.05 -9.15
CA GLY A 294 8.90 -14.06 -9.38
C GLY A 294 9.60 -13.90 -10.72
N ARG A 295 10.79 -14.47 -10.82
CA ARG A 295 11.59 -14.42 -12.02
C ARG A 295 11.15 -15.47 -13.05
N GLY A 296 11.26 -15.13 -14.33
CA GLY A 296 11.31 -16.15 -15.37
C GLY A 296 12.56 -17.03 -15.26
N ARG A 297 12.58 -18.11 -16.02
CA ARG A 297 13.73 -18.97 -16.26
C ARG A 297 14.35 -18.71 -17.63
N GLY A 298 15.45 -19.39 -17.86
CA GLY A 298 16.31 -19.19 -19.01
C GLY A 298 17.76 -19.51 -18.67
N TYR A 299 18.58 -19.56 -19.70
CA TYR A 299 20.00 -19.77 -19.57
C TYR A 299 20.69 -18.73 -18.66
N VAL A 300 21.54 -19.23 -17.75
CA VAL A 300 22.40 -18.41 -16.89
C VAL A 300 23.85 -18.65 -17.29
N SER A 301 24.49 -17.61 -17.82
CA SER A 301 25.89 -17.71 -18.25
C SER A 301 26.83 -17.87 -17.05
N THR A 302 27.57 -18.97 -17.00
CA THR A 302 28.60 -19.23 -15.96
C THR A 302 29.73 -18.21 -16.03
N ILE A 303 30.03 -17.66 -17.21
CA ILE A 303 31.08 -16.64 -17.42
C ILE A 303 30.66 -15.20 -17.05
N GLY A 304 29.55 -15.03 -16.31
CA GLY A 304 29.20 -13.75 -15.67
C GLY A 304 28.61 -12.71 -16.60
N ARG A 305 28.10 -13.09 -17.77
CA ARG A 305 27.57 -12.18 -18.79
C ARG A 305 26.04 -12.18 -18.87
N GLY A 306 25.38 -12.12 -17.71
CA GLY A 306 23.93 -11.96 -17.61
C GLY A 306 23.11 -13.25 -17.79
N THR A 307 21.80 -13.10 -17.69
CA THR A 307 20.79 -14.12 -18.06
C THR A 307 19.91 -13.54 -19.15
N ASN A 308 19.28 -14.44 -19.89
CA ASN A 308 18.22 -14.11 -20.81
C ASN A 308 16.84 -14.11 -20.13
N ALA A 309 16.69 -14.62 -18.90
CA ALA A 309 15.43 -14.65 -18.16
C ALA A 309 14.92 -13.25 -17.81
N GLY A 310 13.60 -13.06 -17.89
CA GLY A 310 12.92 -11.86 -17.43
C GLY A 310 12.90 -11.79 -15.90
N PHE A 311 13.27 -10.63 -15.37
CA PHE A 311 13.19 -10.38 -13.94
C PHE A 311 11.79 -9.97 -13.47
N GLY A 312 11.46 -10.29 -12.23
CA GLY A 312 10.19 -9.89 -11.63
C GLY A 312 10.14 -8.39 -11.36
N GLY A 313 8.94 -7.80 -11.46
CA GLY A 313 8.65 -6.44 -11.05
C GLY A 313 8.55 -6.33 -9.52
N ALA A 314 8.91 -5.18 -8.97
CA ALA A 314 8.82 -4.91 -7.53
C ALA A 314 7.43 -4.48 -7.10
N GLY A 315 7.10 -4.65 -5.82
CA GLY A 315 5.82 -4.23 -5.29
C GLY A 315 5.77 -2.73 -4.95
N GLY A 316 4.57 -2.16 -5.06
CA GLY A 316 4.30 -0.75 -4.75
C GLY A 316 4.57 -0.42 -3.28
N GLY A 317 4.79 0.85 -2.97
CA GLY A 317 5.12 1.30 -1.63
C GLY A 317 3.93 1.32 -0.67
N ALA A 318 4.24 1.50 0.60
CA ALA A 318 3.30 1.68 1.67
C ALA A 318 3.31 3.10 2.22
N LEU A 319 2.11 3.62 2.43
CA LEU A 319 1.84 4.99 2.85
C LEU A 319 0.77 4.97 3.95
N GLN A 320 1.04 5.68 5.03
CA GLN A 320 0.03 6.11 5.97
C GLN A 320 -0.02 7.64 6.04
N ILE A 321 -1.22 8.20 6.03
CA ILE A 321 -1.43 9.60 6.35
C ILE A 321 -2.41 9.68 7.51
N SER A 322 -1.93 10.23 8.62
CA SER A 322 -2.69 10.43 9.84
C SER A 322 -2.79 11.92 10.13
N THR A 323 -3.99 12.42 10.41
CA THR A 323 -4.21 13.81 10.80
C THR A 323 -5.24 13.96 11.92
N ARG A 324 -5.08 14.98 12.77
CA ARG A 324 -6.09 15.39 13.75
C ARG A 324 -7.19 16.29 13.16
N GLY A 325 -7.02 16.76 11.92
CA GLY A 325 -7.95 17.59 11.17
C GLY A 325 -8.69 16.80 10.09
N THR A 326 -8.72 17.32 8.87
CA THR A 326 -9.39 16.74 7.71
C THR A 326 -8.37 16.30 6.67
N ILE A 327 -8.59 15.13 6.03
CA ILE A 327 -7.94 14.81 4.74
C ILE A 327 -8.88 15.23 3.61
N SER A 328 -8.44 16.17 2.77
CA SER A 328 -9.14 16.56 1.54
C SER A 328 -8.32 16.11 0.32
N LEU A 329 -8.92 15.28 -0.53
CA LEU A 329 -8.27 14.70 -1.69
C LEU A 329 -9.00 15.08 -2.99
N SER A 330 -8.39 15.97 -3.77
CA SER A 330 -8.82 16.34 -5.14
C SER A 330 -7.83 15.83 -6.20
N GLY A 331 -6.60 15.53 -5.79
CA GLY A 331 -5.52 15.02 -6.63
C GLY A 331 -5.44 13.49 -6.67
N VAL A 332 -4.22 12.96 -6.84
CA VAL A 332 -3.98 11.52 -6.97
C VAL A 332 -2.92 11.00 -6.01
N ILE A 333 -3.21 9.86 -5.40
CA ILE A 333 -2.24 9.03 -4.68
C ILE A 333 -2.01 7.75 -5.49
N THR A 334 -0.76 7.42 -5.83
CA THR A 334 -0.41 6.20 -6.57
C THR A 334 0.56 5.32 -5.79
N ALA A 335 0.23 4.04 -5.67
CA ALA A 335 1.02 2.98 -5.06
C ALA A 335 1.05 1.74 -5.99
N GLY A 336 1.34 1.95 -7.27
CA GLY A 336 1.35 0.88 -8.27
C GLY A 336 2.52 -0.09 -8.09
N GLY A 337 2.33 -1.35 -8.46
CA GLY A 337 3.42 -2.33 -8.59
C GLY A 337 4.19 -2.17 -9.90
N GLY A 338 5.43 -2.60 -9.94
CA GLY A 338 6.28 -2.55 -11.12
C GLY A 338 6.00 -3.67 -12.12
N GLY A 339 6.20 -3.40 -13.40
CA GLY A 339 6.05 -4.38 -14.48
C GLY A 339 7.19 -5.41 -14.49
N GLY A 340 6.87 -6.65 -14.87
CA GLY A 340 7.85 -7.70 -15.10
C GLY A 340 8.69 -7.44 -16.35
N LEU A 341 9.99 -7.72 -16.27
CA LEU A 341 10.90 -7.57 -17.40
C LEU A 341 10.73 -8.72 -18.42
N PRO A 342 11.04 -8.46 -19.71
CA PRO A 342 10.90 -9.45 -20.74
C PRO A 342 11.95 -10.55 -20.63
N GLY A 343 11.59 -11.72 -21.11
CA GLY A 343 12.58 -12.69 -21.56
C GLY A 343 13.34 -12.16 -22.78
N ARG A 344 14.62 -12.51 -22.88
CA ARG A 344 15.53 -12.07 -23.96
C ARG A 344 16.03 -13.26 -24.77
N ASN A 345 16.48 -12.98 -25.97
CA ASN A 345 17.20 -13.93 -26.80
C ASN A 345 18.67 -13.97 -26.34
N ALA A 346 19.22 -15.17 -26.13
CA ALA A 346 20.61 -15.29 -25.72
C ALA A 346 21.54 -14.93 -26.88
N PHE A 347 22.34 -13.86 -26.72
CA PHE A 347 23.23 -13.31 -27.76
C PHE A 347 24.36 -14.27 -28.23
N LEU A 348 24.54 -15.42 -27.59
CA LEU A 348 25.69 -16.30 -27.81
C LEU A 348 25.26 -17.76 -28.04
N MET A 349 24.93 -18.09 -29.29
CA MET A 349 24.93 -19.43 -29.91
C MET A 349 24.15 -20.57 -29.23
N THR A 350 23.42 -20.32 -28.15
CA THR A 350 22.51 -21.30 -27.53
C THR A 350 21.10 -21.01 -28.01
N ASP A 351 20.39 -22.01 -28.53
CA ASP A 351 18.97 -21.92 -28.91
C ASP A 351 18.03 -21.77 -27.67
N ASN A 352 18.51 -21.19 -26.56
CA ASN A 352 17.75 -20.95 -25.33
C ASN A 352 17.34 -19.48 -25.25
N TRP A 353 16.05 -19.26 -25.02
CA TRP A 353 15.42 -17.95 -24.93
C TRP A 353 14.81 -17.81 -23.53
N GLY A 354 14.80 -16.60 -22.98
CA GLY A 354 14.28 -16.41 -21.63
C GLY A 354 12.77 -16.37 -21.59
N SER A 355 12.20 -16.83 -20.48
CA SER A 355 10.80 -16.63 -20.14
C SER A 355 10.58 -15.27 -19.46
N GLY A 356 9.32 -14.82 -19.39
CA GLY A 356 8.96 -13.52 -18.82
C GLY A 356 8.95 -13.49 -17.29
N GLY A 357 9.32 -12.37 -16.68
CA GLY A 357 9.20 -12.16 -15.23
C GLY A 357 7.78 -11.76 -14.81
N GLY A 358 7.36 -12.13 -13.61
CA GLY A 358 6.06 -11.76 -13.05
C GLY A 358 5.99 -10.28 -12.66
N GLY A 359 4.80 -9.67 -12.75
CA GLY A 359 4.54 -8.30 -12.28
C GLY A 359 4.47 -8.21 -10.76
N GLY A 360 4.86 -7.06 -10.20
CA GLY A 360 4.78 -6.79 -8.75
C GLY A 360 3.38 -6.36 -8.31
N ALA A 361 3.04 -6.62 -7.05
CA ALA A 361 1.75 -6.21 -6.48
C ALA A 361 1.66 -4.70 -6.26
N GLY A 362 0.45 -4.15 -6.26
CA GLY A 362 0.19 -2.80 -5.75
C GLY A 362 0.53 -2.69 -4.24
N GLY A 363 0.69 -1.46 -3.78
CA GLY A 363 1.11 -1.10 -2.43
C GLY A 363 -0.02 -0.95 -1.42
N ALA A 364 0.29 -0.46 -0.22
CA ALA A 364 -0.67 -0.25 0.87
C ALA A 364 -0.88 1.24 1.15
N VAL A 365 -2.13 1.69 1.22
CA VAL A 365 -2.46 3.09 1.56
C VAL A 365 -3.46 3.13 2.71
N LEU A 366 -3.05 3.74 3.81
CA LEU A 366 -3.86 3.98 5.00
C LEU A 366 -4.11 5.49 5.15
N LEU A 367 -5.36 5.93 5.15
CA LEU A 367 -5.72 7.31 5.50
C LEU A 367 -6.52 7.32 6.80
N GLU A 368 -6.08 8.08 7.79
CA GLU A 368 -6.70 8.19 9.11
C GLU A 368 -6.94 9.66 9.45
N ALA A 369 -8.19 10.04 9.67
CA ALA A 369 -8.57 11.39 10.07
C ALA A 369 -9.95 11.39 10.69
N PRO A 370 -10.31 12.33 11.58
CA PRO A 370 -11.70 12.53 11.95
C PRO A 370 -12.65 12.59 10.75
N VAL A 371 -12.25 13.30 9.69
CA VAL A 371 -13.01 13.43 8.44
C VAL A 371 -12.09 13.23 7.23
N ILE A 372 -12.52 12.40 6.28
CA ILE A 372 -11.88 12.25 4.97
C ILE A 372 -12.89 12.66 3.90
N ARG A 373 -12.49 13.54 2.99
CA ARG A 373 -13.31 14.03 1.88
C ARG A 373 -12.62 13.83 0.54
N PHE A 374 -13.35 13.25 -0.40
CA PHE A 374 -12.94 13.13 -1.79
C PHE A 374 -13.68 14.17 -2.63
N ASP A 375 -12.93 15.07 -3.26
CA ASP A 375 -13.43 16.10 -4.17
C ASP A 375 -12.88 15.83 -5.59
N GLY A 376 -13.26 14.66 -6.12
CA GLY A 376 -12.78 14.15 -7.41
C GLY A 376 -11.42 13.45 -7.39
N GLY A 377 -10.74 13.42 -6.24
CA GLY A 377 -9.44 12.77 -6.11
C GLY A 377 -9.50 11.23 -6.13
N ARG A 378 -8.33 10.59 -6.30
CA ARG A 378 -8.22 9.13 -6.51
C ARG A 378 -7.05 8.53 -5.72
N VAL A 379 -7.23 7.32 -5.22
CA VAL A 379 -6.15 6.47 -4.68
C VAL A 379 -6.05 5.21 -5.54
N LEU A 380 -4.86 4.95 -6.06
CA LEU A 380 -4.61 3.91 -7.07
C LEU A 380 -3.50 2.98 -6.60
N ALA A 381 -3.78 1.68 -6.52
CA ALA A 381 -2.81 0.66 -6.12
C ALA A 381 -2.92 -0.59 -7.00
N GLY A 382 -2.85 -0.40 -8.32
CA GLY A 382 -2.86 -1.50 -9.29
C GLY A 382 -1.52 -2.26 -9.32
N GLY A 383 -1.56 -3.55 -9.63
CA GLY A 383 -0.38 -4.36 -9.86
C GLY A 383 0.20 -4.14 -11.25
N GLY A 384 1.49 -4.44 -11.41
CA GLY A 384 2.17 -4.38 -12.71
C GLY A 384 1.81 -5.56 -13.61
N GLY A 385 1.98 -5.40 -14.93
CA GLY A 385 1.85 -6.49 -15.89
C GLY A 385 3.05 -7.44 -15.85
N GLY A 386 2.86 -8.71 -16.18
CA GLY A 386 3.95 -9.66 -16.38
C GLY A 386 4.68 -9.41 -17.69
N GLY A 387 5.97 -9.74 -17.75
CA GLY A 387 6.77 -9.66 -18.97
C GLY A 387 6.41 -10.78 -19.97
N GLY A 388 6.51 -10.48 -21.26
CA GLY A 388 6.43 -11.49 -22.32
C GLY A 388 7.74 -12.27 -22.43
N SER A 389 7.67 -13.51 -22.89
CA SER A 389 8.85 -14.33 -23.14
C SER A 389 9.44 -14.12 -24.53
N ALA A 390 10.74 -14.35 -24.64
CA ALA A 390 11.44 -14.36 -25.92
C ALA A 390 11.16 -15.65 -26.68
N GLY A 391 11.47 -15.61 -27.98
CA GLY A 391 11.60 -16.82 -28.78
C GLY A 391 12.72 -16.68 -29.79
N ARG A 392 12.65 -17.45 -30.87
CA ARG A 392 13.79 -17.70 -31.76
C ARG A 392 14.43 -16.44 -32.29
N ASP A 393 13.60 -15.49 -32.68
CA ASP A 393 14.01 -14.36 -33.52
C ASP A 393 13.82 -13.00 -32.83
N SER A 394 13.24 -12.96 -31.62
CA SER A 394 12.98 -11.71 -30.90
C SER A 394 12.91 -11.87 -29.39
N ASP A 395 13.27 -10.80 -28.69
CA ASP A 395 12.97 -10.62 -27.27
C ASP A 395 11.45 -10.50 -27.04
N GLY A 396 11.00 -10.75 -25.82
CA GLY A 396 9.67 -10.33 -25.37
C GLY A 396 9.62 -8.83 -25.07
N ALA A 397 8.43 -8.33 -24.75
CA ALA A 397 8.24 -6.98 -24.21
C ALA A 397 8.07 -6.99 -22.68
N ALA A 398 8.46 -5.89 -22.03
CA ALA A 398 8.18 -5.69 -20.61
C ALA A 398 6.66 -5.56 -20.39
N GLY A 399 6.19 -5.92 -19.20
CA GLY A 399 4.87 -5.51 -18.72
C GLY A 399 4.87 -4.05 -18.28
N ASP A 400 3.70 -3.42 -18.31
CA ASP A 400 3.53 -2.04 -17.84
C ASP A 400 3.60 -1.98 -16.29
N ASN A 401 4.05 -0.84 -15.75
CA ASN A 401 3.87 -0.54 -14.33
C ASN A 401 2.38 -0.31 -14.01
N GLY A 402 1.98 -0.64 -12.78
CA GLY A 402 0.64 -0.40 -12.23
C GLY A 402 0.31 1.08 -12.17
N GLY A 403 -0.92 1.43 -12.56
CA GLY A 403 -1.35 2.83 -12.61
C GLY A 403 -2.87 2.99 -12.46
N ALA A 404 -3.44 3.96 -13.18
CA ALA A 404 -4.88 4.28 -13.10
C ALA A 404 -5.81 3.24 -13.75
N GLY A 405 -5.25 2.38 -14.60
CA GLY A 405 -5.96 1.30 -15.27
C GLY A 405 -5.27 -0.04 -15.03
N THR A 406 -5.77 -1.08 -15.70
CA THR A 406 -5.11 -2.38 -15.77
C THR A 406 -3.78 -2.25 -16.51
N ALA A 407 -2.67 -2.59 -15.85
CA ALA A 407 -1.36 -2.64 -16.49
C ALA A 407 -1.31 -3.80 -17.50
N ALA A 408 -0.91 -3.52 -18.75
CA ALA A 408 -0.83 -4.56 -19.77
C ALA A 408 0.35 -5.50 -19.52
N GLY A 409 0.15 -6.79 -19.77
CA GLY A 409 1.24 -7.74 -19.88
C GLY A 409 2.03 -7.51 -21.16
N GLY A 410 3.34 -7.80 -21.11
CA GLY A 410 4.22 -7.66 -22.27
C GLY A 410 3.91 -8.69 -23.35
N ALA A 411 3.97 -8.30 -24.61
CA ALA A 411 3.86 -9.23 -25.73
C ALA A 411 5.03 -10.24 -25.73
N GLY A 412 4.74 -11.51 -26.05
CA GLY A 412 5.76 -12.53 -26.30
C GLY A 412 6.03 -12.73 -27.79
N ASP A 413 7.08 -13.47 -28.12
CA ASP A 413 7.27 -13.97 -29.49
C ASP A 413 6.12 -14.92 -29.89
N THR A 414 5.72 -14.86 -31.15
CA THR A 414 4.65 -15.68 -31.75
C THR A 414 5.01 -17.15 -31.97
N VAL A 415 6.30 -17.50 -32.00
CA VAL A 415 6.74 -18.88 -32.30
C VAL A 415 7.01 -19.68 -31.03
N ARG A 416 7.95 -19.21 -30.20
CA ARG A 416 8.38 -19.90 -28.96
C ARG A 416 8.14 -19.10 -27.69
N GLY A 417 7.65 -17.87 -27.83
CA GLY A 417 7.27 -17.02 -26.71
C GLY A 417 5.78 -17.14 -26.40
N ALA A 418 5.39 -16.45 -25.33
CA ALA A 418 4.04 -16.29 -24.85
C ALA A 418 3.91 -14.91 -24.17
N PRO A 419 2.74 -14.27 -24.25
CA PRO A 419 2.50 -12.97 -23.64
C PRO A 419 2.47 -13.07 -22.11
N GLY A 420 2.87 -12.00 -21.43
CA GLY A 420 2.66 -11.85 -19.99
C GLY A 420 1.19 -11.59 -19.65
N GLY A 421 0.81 -11.90 -18.41
CA GLY A 421 -0.51 -11.63 -17.86
C GLY A 421 -0.66 -10.16 -17.47
N ASN A 422 -1.83 -9.57 -17.70
CA ASN A 422 -2.13 -8.22 -17.24
C ASN A 422 -2.11 -8.14 -15.70
N GLY A 423 -1.66 -7.01 -15.16
CA GLY A 423 -1.77 -6.71 -13.74
C GLY A 423 -3.21 -6.51 -13.29
N SER A 424 -3.42 -6.29 -12.01
CA SER A 424 -4.71 -5.86 -11.49
C SER A 424 -5.07 -4.44 -11.95
N GLY A 425 -6.33 -4.07 -11.81
CA GLY A 425 -6.84 -2.75 -12.12
C GLY A 425 -8.15 -2.45 -11.40
N PRO A 426 -8.87 -1.39 -11.78
CA PRO A 426 -10.06 -0.93 -11.07
C PRO A 426 -11.19 -1.96 -10.94
N THR A 427 -11.26 -2.92 -11.86
CA THR A 427 -12.34 -3.93 -11.93
C THR A 427 -11.85 -5.37 -11.75
N VAL A 428 -10.54 -5.60 -11.72
CA VAL A 428 -9.94 -6.93 -11.62
C VAL A 428 -8.86 -6.84 -10.56
N LEU A 429 -9.11 -7.43 -9.40
CA LEU A 429 -8.19 -7.33 -8.27
C LEU A 429 -7.01 -8.28 -8.38
N SER A 430 -7.22 -9.50 -8.85
CA SER A 430 -6.12 -10.45 -9.02
C SER A 430 -5.35 -10.17 -10.31
N GLY A 431 -4.06 -10.47 -10.32
CA GLY A 431 -3.30 -10.49 -11.56
C GLY A 431 -3.79 -11.61 -12.49
N LEU A 432 -3.67 -11.42 -13.80
CA LEU A 432 -3.99 -12.47 -14.78
C LEU A 432 -2.81 -13.42 -14.96
N VAL A 433 -3.13 -14.68 -15.25
CA VAL A 433 -2.14 -15.72 -15.56
C VAL A 433 -1.39 -15.36 -16.85
N GLY A 434 -0.08 -15.64 -16.88
CA GLY A 434 0.75 -15.50 -18.08
C GLY A 434 0.35 -16.50 -19.17
N GLY A 435 0.64 -16.19 -20.43
CA GLY A 435 0.36 -17.10 -21.53
C GLY A 435 1.26 -18.35 -21.49
N ASP A 436 0.67 -19.51 -21.80
CA ASP A 436 1.40 -20.75 -22.02
C ASP A 436 1.90 -20.86 -23.47
N ASN A 437 3.05 -21.49 -23.66
CA ASN A 437 3.46 -22.03 -24.95
C ASN A 437 3.94 -23.48 -24.77
N LEU A 438 3.12 -24.43 -25.19
CA LEU A 438 3.35 -25.87 -24.96
C LEU A 438 4.14 -26.55 -26.09
N SER A 439 4.70 -25.77 -27.02
CA SER A 439 5.60 -26.32 -28.03
C SER A 439 6.94 -26.72 -27.41
N SER A 440 7.69 -27.63 -28.03
CA SER A 440 9.01 -28.02 -27.50
C SER A 440 10.00 -26.86 -27.55
N ASN A 441 10.82 -26.64 -26.54
CA ASN A 441 11.75 -25.52 -26.47
C ASN A 441 11.01 -24.17 -26.48
N ALA A 442 10.03 -24.04 -25.60
CA ALA A 442 9.18 -22.85 -25.52
C ALA A 442 9.21 -22.21 -24.14
N ASN A 443 8.74 -20.96 -24.09
CA ASN A 443 8.86 -20.11 -22.92
C ASN A 443 7.52 -19.53 -22.51
N GLY A 444 7.19 -19.65 -21.23
CA GLY A 444 5.98 -19.07 -20.67
C GLY A 444 6.08 -17.57 -20.39
N GLY A 445 4.95 -16.87 -20.47
CA GLY A 445 4.87 -15.46 -20.07
C GLY A 445 4.80 -15.30 -18.55
N GLY A 446 5.23 -14.16 -18.02
CA GLY A 446 5.11 -13.86 -16.60
C GLY A 446 3.67 -13.58 -16.18
N GLY A 447 3.28 -13.94 -14.95
CA GLY A 447 1.97 -13.60 -14.39
C GLY A 447 1.88 -12.14 -13.98
N GLY A 448 0.68 -11.55 -14.03
CA GLY A 448 0.44 -10.17 -13.60
C GLY A 448 0.42 -10.01 -12.08
N GLY A 449 0.72 -8.82 -11.57
CA GLY A 449 0.71 -8.50 -10.14
C GLY A 449 -0.69 -8.24 -9.58
N ALA A 450 -0.86 -8.53 -8.29
CA ALA A 450 -2.08 -8.30 -7.51
C ALA A 450 -2.38 -6.82 -7.25
N ALA A 451 -3.61 -6.51 -6.86
CA ALA A 451 -3.98 -5.21 -6.31
C ALA A 451 -3.40 -4.99 -4.91
N GLY A 452 -3.13 -3.72 -4.63
CA GLY A 452 -2.76 -3.23 -3.33
C GLY A 452 -3.96 -3.06 -2.39
N CYS A 453 -3.68 -2.59 -1.17
CA CYS A 453 -4.67 -2.45 -0.10
C CYS A 453 -4.94 -0.99 0.22
N LEU A 454 -6.21 -0.61 0.34
CA LEU A 454 -6.67 0.72 0.73
C LEU A 454 -7.50 0.61 2.01
N LEU A 455 -7.12 1.34 3.06
CA LEU A 455 -7.86 1.43 4.30
C LEU A 455 -8.11 2.89 4.65
N PHE A 456 -9.37 3.23 4.90
CA PHE A 456 -9.78 4.54 5.36
C PHE A 456 -10.31 4.42 6.79
N ARG A 457 -9.84 5.29 7.68
CA ARG A 457 -10.34 5.39 9.04
C ARG A 457 -10.88 6.78 9.33
N THR A 458 -12.14 6.84 9.75
CA THR A 458 -12.82 8.09 10.13
C THR A 458 -13.47 8.03 11.49
N ALA A 459 -13.90 9.17 12.05
CA ALA A 459 -14.52 9.20 13.37
C ALA A 459 -15.77 8.31 13.46
N ASP A 460 -16.52 8.22 12.36
CA ASP A 460 -17.80 7.53 12.23
C ASP A 460 -17.79 6.38 11.19
N ALA A 461 -16.60 6.02 10.67
CA ALA A 461 -16.42 5.05 9.60
C ALA A 461 -17.16 5.39 8.29
N THR A 462 -17.44 6.67 8.04
CA THR A 462 -17.96 7.18 6.76
C THR A 462 -16.90 7.98 6.00
N VAL A 463 -17.03 8.08 4.67
CA VAL A 463 -16.19 8.95 3.86
C VAL A 463 -17.07 9.70 2.86
N ASP A 464 -16.96 11.02 2.85
CA ASP A 464 -17.74 11.89 1.97
C ASP A 464 -17.17 11.89 0.55
N GLY A 465 -18.06 11.86 -0.44
CA GLY A 465 -17.69 12.03 -1.85
C GLY A 465 -17.04 10.80 -2.50
N VAL A 466 -16.93 9.67 -1.79
CA VAL A 466 -16.42 8.45 -2.41
C VAL A 466 -17.53 7.77 -3.21
N THR A 467 -17.42 7.85 -4.53
CA THR A 467 -18.09 6.86 -5.38
C THR A 467 -17.25 5.59 -5.33
N MET A 468 -17.34 4.85 -4.23
CA MET A 468 -16.83 3.47 -4.22
C MET A 468 -17.80 2.67 -5.06
N THR A 469 -17.38 2.28 -6.27
CA THR A 469 -18.04 1.19 -6.99
C THR A 469 -17.88 -0.09 -6.18
N ASN A 470 -18.76 -0.26 -5.19
CA ASN A 470 -19.02 -1.44 -4.36
C ASN A 470 -18.04 -1.76 -3.20
N PRO A 471 -18.08 -1.03 -2.06
CA PRO A 471 -17.17 -1.25 -0.93
C PRO A 471 -17.32 -2.59 -0.20
N SER A 472 -18.47 -3.27 -0.33
CA SER A 472 -18.72 -4.56 0.32
C SER A 472 -18.29 -5.78 -0.52
N ALA A 473 -17.82 -5.58 -1.76
CA ALA A 473 -17.51 -6.67 -2.69
C ALA A 473 -16.14 -6.58 -3.37
N VAL A 474 -15.36 -5.52 -3.11
CA VAL A 474 -14.00 -5.35 -3.65
C VAL A 474 -13.00 -5.68 -2.53
N PRO A 475 -12.52 -6.93 -2.40
CA PRO A 475 -11.46 -7.27 -1.46
C PRO A 475 -10.27 -6.32 -1.62
N GLY A 476 -10.08 -5.43 -0.64
CA GLY A 476 -8.97 -4.47 -0.65
C GLY A 476 -9.34 -3.01 -0.39
N VAL A 477 -10.62 -2.65 -0.26
CA VAL A 477 -11.02 -1.35 0.32
C VAL A 477 -11.78 -1.57 1.61
N ARG A 478 -11.35 -0.93 2.70
CA ARG A 478 -12.02 -1.01 4.01
C ARG A 478 -12.27 0.37 4.61
N LEU A 479 -13.37 0.48 5.35
CA LEU A 479 -13.68 1.62 6.20
C LEU A 479 -13.81 1.13 7.64
N LEU A 480 -13.05 1.75 8.53
CA LEU A 480 -13.06 1.43 9.96
C LEU A 480 -13.14 2.74 10.77
N PRO A 481 -13.53 2.68 12.04
CA PRO A 481 -13.35 3.82 12.91
C PRO A 481 -11.85 4.09 13.15
N VAL A 482 -11.50 5.35 13.38
CA VAL A 482 -10.19 5.71 13.96
C VAL A 482 -10.05 5.11 15.36
N ARG A 483 -8.82 4.74 15.73
CA ARG A 483 -8.51 4.31 17.09
C ARG A 483 -8.48 5.53 18.02
N ARG A 484 -9.02 5.36 19.21
CA ARG A 484 -9.15 6.40 20.24
C ARG A 484 -8.40 5.99 21.49
#